data_AF-A0A932B0U5-F1
#
_entry.id   AF-A0A932B0U5-F1
#
_cell.length_a   1.000
_cell.length_b   1.000
_cell.length_c   1.000
_cell.angle_alpha   90.00
_cell.angle_beta   90.00
_cell.angle_gamma   90.00
#
_symmetry.space_group_name_H-M   'P 1'
#
loop_
_entity.id
_entity.type
_entity.pdbx_description
1 polymer ?
#
loop_
_entity_poly.entity_id
_entity_poly.type
_entity_poly.pdbx_seq_one_letter_code
_entity_poly.pdbx_strand_id
1 'polypeptide(L)' 'MAIAKEPSLIAVLGSASEVAALSVNQMAWLRNGLRVVGLVEGQDFVFDVRWANGKYEQFPALAAEVTRHRDLCGGTRRSG' A
#
# COMPACT_ATOMS: atom_id res chain seq x y z
N MET A 1 -7.75 -26.85 -0.11
CA MET A 1 -7.89 -26.00 1.10
C MET A 1 -7.10 -24.73 0.86
N ALA A 2 -7.77 -23.64 0.47
CA ALA A 2 -7.12 -22.34 0.31
C ALA A 2 -7.04 -21.69 1.69
N ILE A 3 -5.84 -21.43 2.17
CA ILE A 3 -5.64 -20.53 3.33
C ILE A 3 -6.27 -19.18 2.95
N ALA A 4 -7.31 -18.77 3.67
CA ALA A 4 -7.86 -17.42 3.53
C ALA A 4 -6.76 -16.45 3.94
N LYS A 5 -6.06 -15.91 2.95
CA LYS A 5 -4.96 -14.99 3.14
C LYS A 5 -5.59 -13.63 3.42
N GLU A 6 -5.36 -13.11 4.62
CA GLU A 6 -5.76 -11.76 4.98
C GLU A 6 -5.21 -10.82 3.88
N PRO A 7 -6.06 -9.96 3.28
CA PRO A 7 -5.65 -9.16 2.13
C PRO A 7 -4.43 -8.33 2.52
N SER A 8 -3.33 -8.57 1.83
CA SER A 8 -2.05 -7.95 2.15
C SER A 8 -2.13 -6.45 1.87
N LEU A 9 -1.96 -5.61 2.88
CA LEU A 9 -1.91 -4.16 2.69
C LEU A 9 -0.56 -3.76 2.09
N ILE A 10 -0.59 -3.16 0.90
CA ILE A 10 0.59 -2.63 0.21
C ILE A 10 0.51 -1.10 0.30
N ALA A 11 1.42 -0.52 1.07
CA ALA A 11 1.55 0.93 1.16
C ALA A 11 2.47 1.46 0.06
N VAL A 12 1.99 2.46 -0.69
CA VAL A 12 2.74 3.12 -1.76
C VAL A 12 2.87 4.60 -1.43
N LEU A 13 4.11 5.08 -1.34
CA LEU A 13 4.41 6.49 -1.11
C LEU A 13 4.90 7.14 -2.39
N GLY A 14 4.18 8.15 -2.88
CA GLY A 14 4.54 8.90 -4.07
C GLY A 14 5.05 10.31 -3.75
N SER A 15 6.10 10.77 -4.44
CA SER A 15 6.64 12.14 -4.27
C SER A 15 5.77 13.19 -4.96
N ALA A 16 5.11 12.80 -6.04
CA ALA A 16 4.24 13.68 -6.82
C ALA A 16 2.87 13.86 -6.15
N SER A 17 1.98 14.57 -6.84
CA SER A 17 0.60 14.75 -6.38
C SER A 17 -0.31 13.61 -6.82
N GLU A 18 -1.35 13.33 -6.04
CA GLU A 18 -2.36 12.30 -6.35
C GLU A 18 -3.05 12.52 -7.70
N VAL A 19 -3.24 13.80 -8.07
CA VAL A 19 -3.92 14.21 -9.31
C VAL A 19 -2.97 14.34 -10.50
N ALA A 20 -1.66 14.18 -10.30
CA ALA A 20 -0.71 14.28 -11.39
C ALA A 20 -0.90 13.10 -12.37
N ALA A 21 -0.97 13.38 -13.66
CA ALA A 21 -1.20 12.35 -14.68
C ALA A 21 -0.16 11.20 -14.61
N LEU A 22 1.09 11.52 -14.29
CA LEU A 22 2.15 10.52 -14.07
C LEU A 22 1.82 9.60 -12.88
N SER A 23 1.39 10.16 -11.76
CA SER A 23 1.00 9.42 -10.54
C SER A 23 -0.16 8.46 -10.80
N VAL A 24 -1.22 8.96 -11.45
CA VAL A 24 -2.42 8.19 -11.79
C VAL A 24 -2.06 7.03 -12.72
N ASN A 25 -1.28 7.31 -13.77
CA ASN A 25 -0.85 6.29 -14.71
C ASN A 25 0.00 5.23 -14.02
N GLN A 26 1.00 5.61 -13.22
CA GLN A 26 1.86 4.65 -12.52
C GLN A 26 1.05 3.67 -11.65
N MET A 27 0.04 4.17 -10.92
CA MET A 27 -0.86 3.32 -10.13
C MET A 27 -1.74 2.42 -10.99
N ALA A 28 -2.27 2.93 -12.10
CA ALA A 28 -3.05 2.12 -13.04
C ALA A 28 -2.21 0.98 -13.66
N TRP A 29 -0.98 1.28 -14.08
CA TRP A 29 -0.04 0.28 -14.61
C TRP A 29 0.33 -0.77 -13.56
N LEU A 30 0.58 -0.36 -12.32
CA LEU A 30 0.89 -1.27 -11.21
C LEU A 30 -0.28 -2.23 -10.94
N ARG A 31 -1.50 -1.69 -10.79
CA ARG A 31 -2.72 -2.51 -10.60
C ARG A 31 -2.94 -3.47 -11.76
N ASN A 32 -2.71 -3.02 -12.99
CA ASN A 32 -2.86 -3.86 -14.17
C ASN A 32 -1.84 -5.01 -14.18
N GLY A 33 -0.57 -4.73 -13.86
CA GLY A 33 0.48 -5.75 -13.77
C GLY A 33 0.18 -6.81 -12.69
N LEU A 34 -0.32 -6.38 -11.52
CA LEU A 34 -0.73 -7.29 -10.45
C LEU A 34 -1.92 -8.16 -10.85
N ARG A 35 -2.89 -7.59 -11.58
CA ARG A 35 -4.02 -8.35 -12.09
C ARG A 35 -3.61 -9.43 -13.10
N VAL A 36 -2.59 -9.16 -13.93
CA VAL A 36 -2.07 -10.15 -14.90
C VAL A 36 -1.45 -11.37 -14.19
N VAL A 37 -0.85 -11.18 -13.02
CA VAL A 37 -0.30 -12.29 -12.21
C VAL A 37 -1.35 -12.96 -11.32
N GLY A 38 -2.62 -12.56 -11.43
CA GLY A 38 -3.73 -13.15 -10.68
C GLY A 38 -3.94 -12.58 -9.28
N LEU A 39 -3.27 -11.48 -8.92
CA LEU A 39 -3.51 -10.78 -7.66
C LEU A 39 -4.63 -9.75 -7.88
N VAL A 40 -5.69 -9.81 -7.06
CA VAL A 40 -6.84 -8.90 -7.18
C VAL A 40 -6.93 -7.96 -5.98
N GLU A 41 -7.03 -6.65 -6.26
CA GLU A 41 -7.25 -5.63 -5.24
C GLU A 41 -8.60 -5.84 -4.54
N GLY A 42 -8.62 -5.83 -3.20
CA GLY A 42 -9.78 -6.11 -2.36
C GLY A 42 -9.98 -7.60 -2.02
N GLN A 43 -9.31 -8.52 -2.72
CA GLN A 43 -9.32 -9.96 -2.41
C GLN A 43 -7.98 -10.42 -1.85
N ASP A 44 -6.88 -10.18 -2.58
CA ASP A 44 -5.55 -10.65 -2.21
C ASP A 44 -4.71 -9.55 -1.54
N PHE A 45 -4.94 -8.30 -1.93
CA PHE A 45 -4.23 -7.15 -1.42
C PHE A 45 -5.10 -5.90 -1.43
N VAL A 46 -4.71 -4.88 -0.67
CA VAL A 46 -5.32 -3.55 -0.71
C VAL A 46 -4.22 -2.50 -0.79
N PHE A 47 -4.42 -1.45 -1.58
CA PHE A 47 -3.46 -0.36 -1.70
C PHE A 47 -3.77 0.78 -0.73
N ASP A 48 -2.79 1.15 0.08
CA ASP A 48 -2.79 2.43 0.79
C ASP A 48 -1.81 3.37 0.07
N VAL A 49 -2.35 4.20 -0.82
CA VAL A 49 -1.54 5.13 -1.63
C VAL A 49 -1.55 6.49 -0.95
N ARG A 50 -0.36 7.01 -0.65
CA ARG A 50 -0.19 8.33 -0.04
C ARG A 50 0.77 9.18 -0.84
N TRP A 51 0.42 10.44 -0.99
CA TRP A 51 1.15 11.38 -1.84
C TRP A 51 1.75 12.50 -1.00
N ALA A 52 3.03 12.78 -1.21
CA ALA A 52 3.73 13.88 -0.57
C ALA A 52 3.42 15.24 -1.26
N ASN A 53 2.67 15.26 -2.38
CA ASN A 53 2.31 16.47 -3.13
C ASN A 53 3.52 17.39 -3.41
N GLY A 54 4.69 16.81 -3.71
CA GLY A 54 5.95 17.52 -3.94
C GLY A 54 6.70 17.97 -2.68
N LYS A 55 6.14 17.77 -1.49
CA LYS A 55 6.74 18.13 -0.20
C LYS A 55 7.52 16.96 0.37
N TYR A 56 8.79 16.86 -0.01
CA TYR A 56 9.65 15.76 0.42
C TYR A 56 9.77 15.63 1.94
N GLU A 57 9.63 16.73 2.68
CA GLU A 57 9.65 16.77 4.14
C GLU A 57 8.50 15.98 4.80
N GLN A 58 7.44 15.67 4.05
CA GLN A 58 6.29 14.90 4.55
C GLN A 58 6.49 13.39 4.45
N PHE A 59 7.47 12.90 3.68
CA PHE A 59 7.73 11.47 3.55
C PHE A 59 7.97 10.75 4.89
N PRO A 60 8.77 11.28 5.83
CA PRO A 60 8.97 10.65 7.13
C PRO A 60 7.66 10.50 7.92
N ALA A 61 6.79 11.51 7.87
CA ALA A 61 5.48 11.47 8.54
C ALA A 61 4.55 10.45 7.89
N LEU A 62 4.47 10.42 6.55
CA LEU A 62 3.68 9.45 5.80
C LEU A 62 4.15 8.01 6.06
N ALA A 63 5.46 7.77 6.07
CA ALA A 63 6.03 6.45 6.37
C ALA A 63 5.77 6.02 7.82
N ALA A 64 5.86 6.96 8.78
CA ALA A 64 5.55 6.69 10.18
C ALA A 64 4.07 6.33 10.36
N GLU A 65 3.15 6.98 9.64
CA GLU A 65 1.71 6.70 9.73
C GLU A 65 1.36 5.30 9.20
N VAL A 66 1.98 4.90 8.08
CA VAL A 66 1.86 3.54 7.53
C VAL A 66 2.41 2.50 8.52
N THR A 67 3.55 2.78 9.15
CA THR A 67 4.19 1.84 10.09
C THR A 67 3.37 1.72 11.38
N ARG A 68 2.86 2.83 11.92
CA ARG A 68 1.98 2.83 13.10
C ARG A 68 0.71 1.99 12.91
N HIS A 69 0.12 2.00 11.72
CA HIS A 69 -1.02 1.13 11.41
C HIS A 69 -0.64 -0.35 11.39
N ARG A 70 0.62 -0.70 11.10
CA ARG A 70 1.12 -2.07 11.12
C ARG A 70 1.54 -2.53 12.52
N ASP A 71 2.09 -1.65 13.33
CA ASP A 71 2.53 -1.96 14.71
C ASP A 71 1.36 -2.41 15.60
N LEU A 72 0.13 -1.92 15.32
CA LEU A 72 -1.08 -2.35 16.04
C LEU A 72 -1.54 -3.77 15.67
N CYS A 73 -1.09 -4.34 14.53
CA CYS A 73 -1.43 -5.70 14.09
C CYS A 73 -0.24 -6.68 14.10
N GLY A 74 0.98 -6.23 14.39
CA GLY A 74 2.19 -7.09 14.43
C GLY A 74 2.50 -7.74 15.78
N GLY A 75 1.72 -7.47 16.82
CA GLY A 75 2.10 -7.73 18.22
C GLY A 75 1.57 -8.98 18.93
N THR A 76 0.69 -9.80 18.34
CA THR A 76 0.13 -10.97 19.08
C THR A 76 -0.02 -12.21 18.20
N ARG A 77 1.12 -12.83 17.85
CA ARG A 77 1.23 -14.29 17.73
C ARG A 77 2.62 -14.74 18.18
N ARG A 78 2.89 -14.59 19.49
CA ARG A 78 3.95 -15.35 20.17
C ARG A 78 3.29 -16.40 21.05
N SER A 79 3.39 -17.63 20.58
CA SER A 79 3.02 -18.88 21.26
C SER A 79 3.70 -18.97 22.63
N GLY A 80 2.95 -19.45 23.63
CA GLY A 80 3.41 -19.85 24.95
C GLY A 80 2.24 -20.39 25.75
#